data_AF-A0A261V2F3-F1
#
_entry.id   AF-A0A261V2F3-F1
#
_cell.length_a   1.000
_cell.length_b   1.000
_cell.length_c   1.000
_cell.angle_alpha   90.00
_cell.angle_beta   90.00
_cell.angle_gamma   90.00
#
_symmetry.space_group_name_H-M   'P 1'
#
loop_
_entity.id
_entity.type
_entity.pdbx_description
1 polymer ?
#
loop_
_entity_poly.entity_id
_entity_poly.type
_entity_poly.pdbx_seq_one_letter_code
_entity_poly.pdbx_strand_id
1 'polypeptide(L)'
;MAARAARGDGSPRPGKHAARAGVRGAPSAWHTAWPFVAIFILAALLPFSGNTYWTVIATRAAIYWILVSGLNLVVGYAGQLAIGYVALLTLGAYITSVLAAGNVLPALPPFAALACAGVGGGIFGLVVGLPALRLRTFYFAMATLGFATIVTQIALAWQDVTGGGIGLAGPALPAPFDSESGLYYLCLGIAGACTLLTANVAHSRFGRGLIAVRDAEVAAEASGISKVRLLSLIFVLAGVLAAVAGGLFASLQTYITPDAFTFELSVLFFISILIGGRGSILGPLLGTVILTVLPEIAAPLAAWSNFLYALMLLIIVLAAPGGIAALLDFRNRRPLPADRTIVPNPGLLGQLLTATPAHGGIALENIVLSFGGVRAIDGLTLTIAPGRIHGLIGPNGSGKTTTLNVISGYCTPEAGTLSLGGAPLAMGRPLLRAPRGIARTYQTPRIIGEASVLQNVMIGGTLQGRASFIETMLHLPRHGRDEAALRDAARTALQIVGLGAVADVRADRLQHSELRFLEIARALMLRPAFLLLDEPAAGLAAEEIRRLGDLIRHISRQGTGVLLVEHHADLIFDICDHVTVLNLGRVLADGTPAQVREHKEVVSAYLGG
;
A
#
# COMPACT_ATOMS: atom_id res chain seq x y z
N MET A 1 -47.93 -67.26 -23.15
CA MET A 1 -46.75 -67.12 -24.04
C MET A 1 -45.85 -66.08 -23.40
N ALA A 2 -44.87 -66.49 -22.58
CA ALA A 2 -43.44 -66.62 -22.94
C ALA A 2 -42.80 -65.25 -23.28
N ALA A 3 -41.63 -64.81 -22.82
CA ALA A 3 -40.64 -65.23 -21.83
C ALA A 3 -39.51 -64.15 -21.82
N ARG A 4 -38.71 -64.08 -20.73
CA ARG A 4 -37.34 -63.49 -20.59
C ARG A 4 -37.21 -61.95 -20.63
N ALA A 5 -36.70 -61.25 -19.61
CA ALA A 5 -35.46 -61.34 -18.80
C ALA A 5 -34.18 -60.91 -19.54
N ALA A 6 -33.64 -59.73 -19.19
CA ALA A 6 -32.20 -59.45 -19.17
C ALA A 6 -31.91 -58.20 -18.31
N ARG A 7 -30.97 -58.35 -17.38
CA ARG A 7 -30.37 -57.31 -16.51
C ARG A 7 -29.46 -56.39 -17.33
N GLY A 8 -29.28 -55.15 -16.86
CA GLY A 8 -28.25 -54.23 -17.34
C GLY A 8 -27.99 -53.12 -16.33
N ASP A 9 -26.94 -53.32 -15.54
CA ASP A 9 -26.23 -52.32 -14.73
C ASP A 9 -25.81 -51.12 -15.60
N GLY A 10 -25.89 -49.90 -15.04
CA GLY A 10 -25.65 -48.66 -15.78
C GLY A 10 -25.66 -47.42 -14.90
N SER A 11 -24.61 -47.26 -14.10
CA SER A 11 -24.16 -46.00 -13.49
C SER A 11 -24.54 -44.72 -14.29
N PRO A 12 -24.97 -43.62 -13.62
CA PRO A 12 -25.23 -42.37 -14.31
C PRO A 12 -23.89 -41.73 -14.71
N ARG A 13 -23.64 -41.70 -16.03
CA ARG A 13 -22.55 -40.94 -16.64
C ARG A 13 -22.65 -39.46 -16.23
N PRO A 14 -21.58 -38.82 -15.73
CA PRO A 14 -21.60 -37.37 -15.52
C PRO A 14 -21.62 -36.68 -16.88
N GLY A 15 -22.58 -35.77 -17.05
CA GLY A 15 -22.75 -34.96 -18.25
C GLY A 15 -21.49 -34.13 -18.55
N LYS A 16 -20.99 -34.30 -19.77
CA LYS A 16 -19.96 -33.46 -20.40
C LYS A 16 -20.52 -32.05 -20.72
N HIS A 17 -20.89 -31.27 -19.72
CA HIS A 17 -21.30 -29.86 -19.89
C HIS A 17 -20.75 -28.95 -18.77
N ALA A 18 -19.47 -29.11 -18.45
CA ALA A 18 -18.75 -28.19 -17.57
C ALA A 18 -17.32 -27.96 -18.09
N ALA A 19 -17.19 -27.42 -19.31
CA ALA A 19 -15.89 -26.97 -19.82
C ALA A 19 -16.11 -25.90 -20.89
N ARG A 20 -16.33 -24.65 -20.46
CA ARG A 20 -16.06 -23.36 -21.14
C ARG A 20 -16.81 -22.23 -20.45
N ALA A 21 -16.63 -22.08 -19.13
CA ALA A 21 -16.84 -20.77 -18.52
C ALA A 21 -15.62 -19.93 -18.87
N GLY A 22 -15.79 -19.03 -19.84
CA GLY A 22 -14.71 -18.24 -20.41
C GLY A 22 -13.92 -17.49 -19.34
N VAL A 23 -12.60 -17.71 -19.34
CA VAL A 23 -11.61 -16.81 -18.76
C VAL A 23 -11.74 -15.48 -19.54
N ARG A 24 -12.66 -14.62 -19.10
CA ARG A 24 -12.69 -13.23 -19.57
C ARG A 24 -11.44 -12.58 -19.02
N GLY A 25 -10.53 -12.24 -19.94
CA GLY A 25 -9.25 -11.61 -19.64
C GLY A 25 -9.42 -10.41 -18.73
N ALA A 26 -8.38 -10.15 -17.93
CA ALA A 26 -8.31 -8.94 -17.14
C ALA A 26 -8.69 -7.73 -18.01
N PRO A 27 -9.45 -6.75 -17.49
CA PRO A 27 -9.82 -5.57 -18.24
C PRO A 27 -8.56 -4.98 -18.87
N SER A 28 -8.53 -4.91 -20.20
CA SER A 28 -7.37 -4.39 -20.93
C SER A 28 -7.04 -3.01 -20.38
N ALA A 29 -5.74 -2.70 -20.22
CA ALA A 29 -5.25 -1.41 -19.73
C ALA A 29 -5.97 -0.20 -20.38
N TRP A 30 -6.42 -0.38 -21.63
CA TRP A 30 -7.26 0.54 -22.40
C TRP A 30 -8.54 1.03 -21.71
N HIS A 31 -9.28 0.18 -20.99
CA HIS A 31 -10.53 0.61 -20.34
C HIS A 31 -10.29 1.53 -19.14
N THR A 32 -9.15 1.37 -18.47
CA THR A 32 -8.73 2.23 -17.35
C THR A 32 -8.11 3.54 -17.85
N ALA A 33 -7.52 3.53 -19.05
CA ALA A 33 -6.88 4.70 -19.68
C ALA A 33 -7.87 5.62 -20.41
N TRP A 34 -8.98 5.08 -20.94
CA TRP A 34 -9.99 5.82 -21.69
C TRP A 34 -10.46 7.14 -21.06
N PRO A 35 -10.84 7.22 -19.77
CA PRO A 35 -11.33 8.47 -19.21
C PRO A 35 -10.24 9.55 -19.17
N PHE A 36 -8.97 9.18 -18.96
CA PHE A 36 -7.86 10.13 -19.05
C PHE A 36 -7.71 10.63 -20.48
N VAL A 37 -7.70 9.73 -21.47
CA VAL A 37 -7.60 10.08 -22.88
C VAL A 37 -8.72 11.05 -23.29
N ALA A 38 -9.96 10.80 -22.87
CA ALA A 38 -11.09 11.69 -23.14
C ALA A 38 -10.90 13.10 -22.54
N ILE A 39 -10.46 13.19 -21.28
CA ILE A 39 -10.18 14.47 -20.61
C ILE A 39 -9.06 15.23 -21.34
N PHE A 40 -7.96 14.55 -21.68
CA PHE A 40 -6.83 15.19 -22.36
C PHE A 40 -7.16 15.61 -23.80
N ILE A 41 -7.99 14.85 -24.53
CA ILE A 41 -8.49 15.26 -25.86
C ILE A 41 -9.37 16.50 -25.74
N LEU A 42 -10.33 16.50 -24.80
CA LEU A 42 -11.20 17.66 -24.60
C LEU A 42 -10.39 18.92 -24.23
N ALA A 43 -9.41 18.75 -23.35
CA ALA A 43 -8.48 19.82 -22.98
C ALA A 43 -7.68 20.31 -24.19
N ALA A 44 -7.11 19.42 -25.00
CA ALA A 44 -6.35 19.80 -26.20
C ALA A 44 -7.16 20.61 -27.23
N LEU A 45 -8.49 20.50 -27.23
CA LEU A 45 -9.37 21.27 -28.11
C LEU A 45 -9.70 22.68 -27.57
N LEU A 46 -9.38 22.99 -26.31
CA LEU A 46 -9.80 24.23 -25.65
C LEU A 46 -9.23 25.51 -26.30
N PRO A 47 -7.95 25.57 -26.74
CA PRO A 47 -7.41 26.76 -27.42
C PRO A 47 -8.12 27.11 -28.74
N PHE A 48 -8.76 26.13 -29.39
CA PHE A 48 -9.53 26.36 -30.63
C PHE A 48 -10.84 27.12 -30.40
N SER A 49 -11.28 27.28 -29.15
CA SER A 49 -12.43 28.12 -28.80
C SER A 49 -12.19 29.62 -29.01
N GLY A 50 -10.92 30.04 -29.18
CA GLY A 50 -10.53 31.44 -29.30
C GLY A 50 -10.60 32.24 -27.99
N ASN A 51 -10.93 31.60 -26.86
CA ASN A 51 -11.02 32.27 -25.57
C ASN A 51 -9.71 32.12 -24.76
N THR A 52 -8.91 33.18 -24.74
CA THR A 52 -7.62 33.24 -24.03
C THR A 52 -7.77 33.13 -22.52
N TYR A 53 -8.82 33.72 -21.94
CA TYR A 53 -9.08 33.66 -20.49
C TYR A 53 -9.26 32.21 -19.99
N TRP A 54 -10.09 31.41 -20.67
CA TRP A 54 -10.25 29.99 -20.32
C TRP A 54 -8.98 29.18 -20.58
N THR A 55 -8.18 29.57 -21.57
CA THR A 55 -6.88 28.93 -21.84
C THR A 55 -5.92 29.14 -20.67
N VAL A 56 -5.84 30.34 -20.11
CA VAL A 56 -5.03 30.65 -18.91
C VAL A 56 -5.50 29.85 -17.68
N ILE A 57 -6.82 29.78 -17.45
CA ILE A 57 -7.38 28.99 -16.34
C ILE A 57 -7.05 27.50 -16.52
N ALA A 58 -7.16 26.98 -17.74
CA ALA A 58 -6.83 25.60 -18.05
C ALA A 58 -5.31 25.32 -17.89
N THR A 59 -4.44 26.26 -18.26
CA THR A 59 -2.99 26.19 -17.98
C THR A 59 -2.73 26.11 -16.48
N ARG A 60 -3.39 26.95 -15.68
CA ARG A 60 -3.28 26.93 -14.21
C ARG A 60 -3.76 25.58 -13.64
N ALA A 61 -4.89 25.05 -14.11
CA ALA A 61 -5.40 23.75 -13.70
C ALA A 61 -4.40 22.61 -14.03
N ALA A 62 -3.76 22.66 -15.19
CA ALA A 62 -2.72 21.70 -15.57
C ALA A 62 -1.50 21.78 -14.66
N ILE A 63 -1.04 22.99 -14.33
CA ILE A 63 0.07 23.21 -13.38
C ILE A 63 -0.28 22.68 -11.99
N TYR A 64 -1.47 22.99 -11.49
CA TYR A 64 -1.95 22.48 -10.20
C TYR A 64 -2.06 20.96 -10.21
N TRP A 65 -2.49 20.36 -11.32
CA TRP A 65 -2.52 18.91 -11.44
C TRP A 65 -1.12 18.28 -11.43
N ILE A 66 -0.12 18.89 -12.06
CA ILE A 66 1.27 18.40 -12.00
C ILE A 66 1.70 18.24 -10.53
N LEU A 67 1.47 19.26 -9.70
CA LEU A 67 1.75 19.20 -8.26
C LEU A 67 0.87 18.17 -7.55
N VAL A 68 -0.45 18.25 -7.74
CA VAL A 68 -1.44 17.40 -7.05
C VAL A 68 -1.24 15.93 -7.39
N SER A 69 -0.79 15.59 -8.60
CA SER A 69 -0.52 14.21 -9.01
C SER A 69 0.56 13.55 -8.15
N GLY A 70 1.64 14.29 -7.83
CA GLY A 70 2.68 13.85 -6.90
C GLY A 70 2.20 13.83 -5.46
N LEU A 71 1.55 14.92 -5.02
CA LEU A 71 1.00 15.03 -3.67
C LEU A 71 -0.03 13.94 -3.37
N ASN A 72 -0.80 13.49 -4.37
CA ASN A 72 -1.76 12.42 -4.24
C ASN A 72 -1.11 11.07 -3.89
N LEU A 73 0.12 10.81 -4.34
CA LEU A 73 0.85 9.61 -3.91
C LEU A 73 1.22 9.68 -2.42
N VAL A 74 1.56 10.87 -1.92
CA VAL A 74 1.87 11.12 -0.49
C VAL A 74 0.61 11.07 0.38
N VAL A 75 -0.41 11.84 0.02
CA VAL A 75 -1.64 12.02 0.82
C VAL A 75 -2.65 10.92 0.54
N GLY A 76 -2.99 10.69 -0.72
CA GLY A 76 -4.03 9.75 -1.15
C GLY A 76 -3.65 8.29 -0.97
N TYR A 77 -2.41 7.92 -1.33
CA TYR A 77 -1.94 6.53 -1.26
C TYR A 77 -1.19 6.22 0.04
N ALA A 78 -0.27 7.07 0.47
CA ALA A 78 0.53 6.83 1.68
C ALA A 78 -0.15 7.31 2.99
N GLY A 79 -1.24 8.09 2.88
CA GLY A 79 -1.99 8.63 4.03
C GLY A 79 -1.26 9.66 4.87
N GLN A 80 -0.20 10.27 4.34
CA GLN A 80 0.54 11.32 5.04
C GLN A 80 -0.14 12.66 4.82
N LEU A 81 -0.55 13.35 5.89
CA LEU A 81 -1.17 14.68 5.79
C LEU A 81 -0.09 15.75 5.54
N ALA A 82 0.28 15.93 4.27
CA ALA A 82 1.24 16.94 3.84
C ALA A 82 0.51 18.24 3.42
N ILE A 83 0.18 19.09 4.39
CA ILE A 83 -0.61 20.31 4.13
C ILE A 83 0.28 21.42 3.55
N GLY A 84 1.48 21.65 4.07
CA GLY A 84 2.38 22.73 3.62
C GLY A 84 3.13 22.47 2.32
N TYR A 85 2.52 21.76 1.36
CA TYR A 85 3.20 21.39 0.11
C TYR A 85 3.38 22.57 -0.86
N VAL A 86 2.69 23.70 -0.65
CA VAL A 86 2.97 24.95 -1.39
C VAL A 86 4.43 25.37 -1.28
N ALA A 87 5.11 25.04 -0.19
CA ALA A 87 6.53 25.33 -0.02
C ALA A 87 7.40 24.81 -1.18
N LEU A 88 7.09 23.63 -1.70
CA LEU A 88 7.83 23.03 -2.82
C LEU A 88 7.48 23.69 -4.15
N LEU A 89 6.23 24.18 -4.29
CA LEU A 89 5.83 25.03 -5.41
C LEU A 89 6.62 26.35 -5.38
N THR A 90 6.68 27.00 -4.21
CA THR A 90 7.45 28.24 -3.99
C THR A 90 8.92 28.04 -4.32
N LEU A 91 9.55 26.99 -3.78
CA LEU A 91 10.95 26.67 -4.08
C LEU A 91 11.16 26.45 -5.58
N GLY A 92 10.28 25.72 -6.25
CA GLY A 92 10.37 25.51 -7.69
C GLY A 92 10.28 26.79 -8.51
N ALA A 93 9.34 27.67 -8.14
CA ALA A 93 9.16 28.98 -8.77
C ALA A 93 10.42 29.84 -8.62
N TYR A 94 10.93 29.98 -7.39
CA TYR A 94 12.13 30.79 -7.12
C TYR A 94 13.39 30.18 -7.72
N ILE A 95 13.63 28.87 -7.61
CA ILE A 95 14.82 28.24 -8.22
C ILE A 95 14.81 28.48 -9.74
N THR A 96 13.66 28.33 -10.40
CA THR A 96 13.58 28.54 -11.85
C THR A 96 13.81 30.01 -12.21
N SER A 97 13.13 30.96 -11.55
CA SER A 97 13.25 32.38 -11.83
C SER A 97 14.64 32.94 -11.54
N VAL A 98 15.25 32.56 -10.41
CA VAL A 98 16.59 33.03 -10.00
C VAL A 98 17.67 32.56 -10.98
N LEU A 99 17.61 31.29 -11.39
CA LEU A 99 18.57 30.72 -12.33
C LEU A 99 18.40 31.25 -13.76
N ALA A 100 17.15 31.49 -14.19
CA ALA A 100 16.87 32.06 -15.49
C ALA A 100 17.24 33.55 -15.58
N ALA A 101 17.03 34.31 -14.49
CA ALA A 101 17.40 35.73 -14.42
C ALA A 101 18.91 35.96 -14.33
N GLY A 102 19.66 34.96 -13.87
CA GLY A 102 21.10 35.05 -13.70
C GLY A 102 21.55 35.76 -12.41
N ASN A 103 20.71 35.75 -11.38
CA ASN A 103 20.97 36.48 -10.12
C ASN A 103 22.11 35.88 -9.29
N VAL A 104 22.33 34.56 -9.40
CA VAL A 104 23.33 33.81 -8.60
C VAL A 104 24.40 33.16 -9.48
N LEU A 105 23.98 32.63 -10.63
CA LEU A 105 24.81 32.00 -11.65
C LEU A 105 24.58 32.74 -12.97
N PRO A 106 25.43 32.59 -13.99
CA PRO A 106 25.11 33.06 -15.34
C PRO A 106 23.72 32.56 -15.77
N ALA A 107 22.96 33.42 -16.46
CA ALA A 107 21.58 33.12 -16.85
C ALA A 107 21.50 31.77 -17.59
N LEU A 108 20.73 30.85 -17.01
CA LEU A 108 20.51 29.52 -17.57
C LEU A 108 19.29 29.52 -18.49
N PRO A 109 19.30 28.70 -19.56
CA PRO A 109 18.10 28.47 -20.36
C PRO A 109 16.92 28.03 -19.46
N PRO A 110 15.69 28.53 -19.69
CA PRO A 110 14.54 28.28 -18.82
C PRO A 110 14.26 26.79 -18.56
N PHE A 111 14.45 25.92 -19.55
CA PHE A 111 14.29 24.47 -19.37
C PHE A 111 15.38 23.83 -18.50
N ALA A 112 16.62 24.35 -18.57
CA ALA A 112 17.70 23.90 -17.68
C ALA A 112 17.44 24.37 -16.25
N ALA A 113 16.98 25.62 -16.08
CA ALA A 113 16.55 26.14 -14.79
C ALA A 113 15.39 25.32 -14.19
N LEU A 114 14.41 24.93 -15.02
CA LEU A 114 13.29 24.07 -14.62
C LEU A 114 13.75 22.66 -14.21
N ALA A 115 14.74 22.09 -14.90
CA ALA A 115 15.34 20.81 -14.52
C ALA A 115 16.07 20.89 -13.18
N CYS A 116 16.84 21.97 -12.95
CA CYS A 116 17.46 22.26 -11.65
C CYS A 116 16.42 22.43 -10.54
N ALA A 117 15.29 23.10 -10.82
CA ALA A 117 14.17 23.20 -9.91
C ALA A 117 13.59 21.83 -9.56
N GLY A 118 13.43 20.94 -10.54
CA GLY A 118 13.03 19.54 -10.30
C GLY A 118 13.98 18.81 -9.35
N VAL A 119 15.29 18.89 -9.58
CA VAL A 119 16.31 18.28 -8.69
C VAL A 119 16.24 18.87 -7.28
N GLY A 120 16.18 20.20 -7.16
CA GLY A 120 16.02 20.89 -5.88
C GLY A 120 14.73 20.47 -5.16
N GLY A 121 13.63 20.38 -5.90
CA GLY A 121 12.35 19.87 -5.42
C GLY A 121 12.44 18.45 -4.88
N GLY A 122 13.18 17.56 -5.54
CA GLY A 122 13.41 16.21 -5.04
C GLY A 122 14.19 16.17 -3.72
N ILE A 123 15.22 17.02 -3.59
CA ILE A 123 16.02 17.15 -2.36
C ILE A 123 15.15 17.69 -1.23
N PHE A 124 14.48 18.82 -1.43
CA PHE A 124 13.62 19.42 -0.40
C PHE A 124 12.39 18.57 -0.11
N GLY A 125 11.85 17.85 -1.11
CA GLY A 125 10.80 16.86 -0.92
C GLY A 125 11.24 15.76 0.05
N LEU A 126 12.48 15.26 -0.08
CA LEU A 126 13.05 14.31 0.87
C LEU A 126 13.21 14.92 2.27
N VAL A 127 13.72 16.16 2.37
CA VAL A 127 13.86 16.88 3.65
C VAL A 127 12.52 17.01 4.36
N VAL A 128 11.47 17.41 3.64
CA VAL A 128 10.09 17.48 4.15
C VAL A 128 9.56 16.10 4.52
N GLY A 129 9.95 15.05 3.79
CA GLY A 129 9.55 13.67 4.04
C GLY A 129 10.21 13.00 5.25
N LEU A 130 11.38 13.47 5.70
CA LEU A 130 12.11 12.86 6.83
C LEU A 130 11.29 12.86 8.15
N PRO A 131 10.63 13.97 8.56
CA PRO A 131 9.72 13.97 9.70
C PRO A 131 8.57 12.94 9.59
N ALA A 132 8.07 12.66 8.38
CA ALA A 132 6.99 11.68 8.15
C ALA A 132 7.36 10.26 8.60
N LEU A 133 8.66 9.97 8.71
CA LEU A 133 9.15 8.66 9.13
C LEU A 133 9.02 8.42 10.64
N ARG A 134 8.90 9.50 11.43
CA ARG A 134 8.91 9.43 12.91
C ARG A 134 7.64 10.00 13.55
N LEU A 135 7.01 10.98 12.90
CA LEU A 135 5.88 11.70 13.46
C LEU A 135 4.55 10.99 13.16
N ARG A 136 3.61 11.08 14.10
CA ARG A 136 2.21 10.73 13.82
C ARG A 136 1.59 11.76 12.88
N THR A 137 0.50 11.38 12.21
CA THR A 137 -0.10 12.10 11.09
C THR A 137 -0.34 13.60 11.33
N PHE A 138 -0.86 14.00 12.49
CA PHE A 138 -1.12 15.42 12.80
C PHE A 138 0.16 16.24 13.03
N TYR A 139 1.15 15.66 13.70
CA TYR A 139 2.44 16.33 13.91
C TYR A 139 3.19 16.50 12.59
N PHE A 140 3.05 15.53 11.68
CA PHE A 140 3.60 15.66 10.34
C PHE A 140 2.98 16.84 9.58
N ALA A 141 1.65 17.01 9.64
CA ALA A 141 0.97 18.14 9.02
C ALA A 141 1.51 19.50 9.54
N MET A 142 1.65 19.64 10.86
CA MET A 142 2.22 20.84 11.48
C MET A 142 3.67 21.09 11.06
N ALA A 143 4.48 20.04 10.93
CA ALA A 143 5.86 20.16 10.44
C ALA A 143 5.91 20.66 8.99
N THR A 144 5.03 20.14 8.11
CA THR A 144 4.96 20.63 6.72
C THR A 144 4.49 22.09 6.64
N LEU A 145 3.56 22.51 7.51
CA LEU A 145 3.12 23.90 7.59
C LEU A 145 4.26 24.82 8.05
N GLY A 146 5.00 24.42 9.09
CA GLY A 146 6.18 25.15 9.54
C GLY A 146 7.24 25.28 8.43
N PHE A 147 7.45 24.22 7.64
CA PHE A 147 8.33 24.28 6.48
C PHE A 147 7.86 25.29 5.42
N ALA A 148 6.55 25.34 5.12
CA ALA A 148 5.99 26.34 4.21
C ALA A 148 6.22 27.77 4.71
N THR A 149 6.00 28.02 6.00
CA THR A 149 6.30 29.31 6.62
C THR A 149 7.79 29.65 6.51
N ILE A 150 8.69 28.71 6.81
CA ILE A 150 10.14 28.91 6.70
C ILE A 150 10.53 29.32 5.27
N VAL A 151 10.07 28.57 4.27
CA VAL A 151 10.37 28.86 2.85
C VAL A 151 9.88 30.24 2.46
N THR A 152 8.65 30.59 2.83
CA THR A 152 8.05 31.90 2.50
C THR A 152 8.80 33.05 3.17
N GLN A 153 9.17 32.90 4.45
CA GLN A 153 9.93 33.91 5.17
C GLN A 153 11.36 34.08 4.64
N ILE A 154 12.01 32.98 4.22
CA ILE A 154 13.32 33.05 3.55
C ILE A 154 13.19 33.78 2.20
N ALA A 155 12.16 33.46 1.41
CA ALA A 155 11.90 34.13 0.14
C ALA A 155 11.56 35.62 0.31
N LEU A 156 10.97 36.01 1.45
CA LEU A 156 10.69 37.41 1.76
C LEU A 156 11.95 38.17 2.23
N ALA A 157 12.78 37.52 3.06
CA ALA A 157 13.95 38.14 3.67
C ALA A 157 15.17 38.22 2.73
N TRP A 158 15.33 37.27 1.80
CA TRP A 158 16.54 37.15 0.98
C TRP A 158 16.50 38.02 -0.28
N GLN A 159 16.52 39.35 -0.08
CA GLN A 159 16.34 40.34 -1.15
C GLN A 159 17.32 40.19 -2.32
N ASP A 160 18.60 39.96 -2.05
CA ASP A 160 19.63 39.88 -3.11
C ASP A 160 19.41 38.75 -4.11
N VAL A 161 18.77 37.65 -3.68
CA VAL A 161 18.58 36.46 -4.53
C VAL A 161 17.15 36.41 -5.06
N THR A 162 16.18 36.60 -4.18
CA THR A 162 14.75 36.37 -4.46
C THR A 162 13.97 37.64 -4.78
N GLY A 163 14.61 38.81 -4.72
CA GLY A 163 13.93 40.11 -4.80
C GLY A 163 13.11 40.45 -3.54
N GLY A 164 13.04 39.56 -2.55
CA GLY A 164 12.28 39.76 -1.32
C GLY A 164 10.81 40.10 -1.59
N GLY A 165 10.31 41.13 -0.91
CA GLY A 165 8.95 41.65 -1.12
C GLY A 165 8.74 42.34 -2.48
N ILE A 166 9.82 42.73 -3.18
CA ILE A 166 9.71 43.30 -4.53
C ILE A 166 9.30 42.21 -5.50
N GLY A 167 9.87 41.00 -5.37
CA GLY A 167 9.60 39.86 -6.25
C GLY A 167 10.56 39.74 -7.42
N LEU A 168 10.29 38.77 -8.30
CA LEU A 168 11.10 38.47 -9.49
C LEU A 168 10.22 38.28 -10.72
N ALA A 169 10.77 38.63 -11.89
CA ALA A 169 10.18 38.26 -13.15
C ALA A 169 10.16 36.73 -13.31
N GLY A 170 9.04 36.21 -13.83
CA GLY A 170 8.92 34.83 -14.26
C GLY A 170 9.78 34.56 -15.50
N PRO A 171 10.32 33.35 -15.66
CA PRO A 171 11.15 33.02 -16.81
C PRO A 171 10.31 33.00 -18.09
N ALA A 172 10.76 33.72 -19.12
CA ALA A 172 10.18 33.63 -20.45
C ALA A 172 10.69 32.36 -21.15
N LEU A 173 9.78 31.44 -21.50
CA LEU A 173 10.14 30.23 -22.23
C LEU A 173 10.46 30.57 -23.70
N PRO A 174 11.35 29.82 -24.37
CA PRO A 174 11.64 30.04 -25.78
C PRO A 174 10.47 29.58 -26.67
N ALA A 175 10.38 30.14 -27.87
CA ALA A 175 9.43 29.71 -28.89
C ALA A 175 9.53 28.19 -29.15
N PRO A 176 8.39 27.47 -29.32
CA PRO A 176 7.02 27.97 -29.46
C PRO A 176 6.25 28.18 -28.13
N PHE A 177 6.91 28.05 -26.97
CA PHE A 177 6.26 28.03 -25.64
C PHE A 177 6.16 29.41 -24.98
N ASP A 178 6.59 30.45 -25.68
CA ASP A 178 6.47 31.87 -25.31
C ASP A 178 5.03 32.41 -25.46
N SER A 179 4.22 31.77 -26.32
CA SER A 179 2.80 32.11 -26.50
C SER A 179 1.89 31.48 -25.44
N GLU A 180 0.73 32.09 -25.16
CA GLU A 180 -0.27 31.54 -24.23
C GLU A 180 -0.69 30.10 -24.58
N SER A 181 -0.95 29.84 -25.86
CA SER A 181 -1.31 28.51 -26.35
C SER A 181 -0.13 27.53 -26.31
N GLY A 182 1.09 28.00 -26.58
CA GLY A 182 2.31 27.20 -26.49
C GLY A 182 2.57 26.74 -25.06
N LEU A 183 2.53 27.66 -24.10
CA LEU A 183 2.63 27.35 -22.68
C LEU A 183 1.53 26.39 -22.23
N TYR A 184 0.29 26.60 -22.70
CA TYR A 184 -0.82 25.69 -22.42
C TYR A 184 -0.52 24.25 -22.86
N TYR A 185 -0.11 24.04 -24.12
CA TYR A 185 0.21 22.70 -24.62
C TYR A 185 1.40 22.07 -23.92
N LEU A 186 2.41 22.87 -23.54
CA LEU A 186 3.53 22.39 -22.72
C LEU A 186 3.04 21.87 -21.35
N CYS A 187 2.26 22.69 -20.63
CA CYS A 187 1.71 22.33 -19.34
C CYS A 187 0.78 21.10 -19.45
N LEU A 188 -0.05 21.03 -20.49
CA LEU A 188 -0.92 19.89 -20.75
C LEU A 188 -0.13 18.61 -21.05
N GLY A 189 0.95 18.71 -21.84
CA GLY A 189 1.85 17.59 -22.13
C GLY A 189 2.56 17.06 -20.87
N ILE A 190 3.08 17.97 -20.04
CA ILE A 190 3.72 17.61 -18.76
C ILE A 190 2.67 17.03 -17.79
N ALA A 191 1.47 17.61 -17.70
CA ALA A 191 0.36 17.08 -16.91
C ALA A 191 -0.06 15.66 -17.36
N GLY A 192 -0.09 15.40 -18.67
CA GLY A 192 -0.32 14.08 -19.25
C GLY A 192 0.77 13.09 -18.86
N ALA A 193 2.04 13.48 -19.01
CA ALA A 193 3.17 12.67 -18.58
C ALA A 193 3.10 12.36 -17.07
N CYS A 194 2.85 13.36 -16.23
CA CYS A 194 2.72 13.17 -14.78
C CYS A 194 1.56 12.24 -14.41
N THR A 195 0.43 12.35 -15.10
CA THR A 195 -0.69 11.40 -14.94
C THR A 195 -0.23 9.97 -15.23
N LEU A 196 0.48 9.73 -16.32
CA LEU A 196 0.97 8.40 -16.68
C LEU A 196 1.97 7.88 -15.65
N LEU A 197 2.98 8.68 -15.29
CA LEU A 197 4.02 8.30 -14.33
C LEU A 197 3.42 7.96 -12.96
N THR A 198 2.52 8.81 -12.44
CA THR A 198 1.88 8.61 -11.13
C THR A 198 0.87 7.46 -11.17
N ALA A 199 0.13 7.27 -12.26
CA ALA A 199 -0.77 6.13 -12.44
C ALA A 199 0.00 4.80 -12.51
N ASN A 200 1.15 4.76 -13.20
CA ASN A 200 2.00 3.58 -13.26
C ASN A 200 2.52 3.21 -11.86
N VAL A 201 2.98 4.19 -11.09
CA VAL A 201 3.41 3.97 -9.69
C VAL A 201 2.23 3.49 -8.83
N ALA A 202 1.07 4.14 -8.92
CA ALA A 202 -0.13 3.82 -8.14
C ALA A 202 -0.69 2.41 -8.42
N HIS A 203 -0.68 1.96 -9.68
CA HIS A 203 -1.18 0.63 -10.06
C HIS A 203 -0.16 -0.50 -9.90
N SER A 204 1.07 -0.18 -9.51
CA SER A 204 2.14 -1.15 -9.30
C SER A 204 2.21 -1.69 -7.87
N ARG A 205 3.18 -2.58 -7.62
CA ARG A 205 3.58 -2.99 -6.26
C ARG A 205 3.93 -1.83 -5.33
N PHE A 206 4.46 -0.72 -5.84
CA PHE A 206 4.80 0.44 -5.00
C PHE A 206 3.54 1.13 -4.49
N GLY A 207 2.55 1.36 -5.35
CA GLY A 207 1.25 1.88 -4.96
C GLY A 207 0.52 0.98 -3.97
N ARG A 208 0.49 -0.34 -4.20
CA ARG A 208 -0.05 -1.31 -3.23
C ARG A 208 0.70 -1.26 -1.90
N GLY A 209 2.02 -1.11 -1.94
CA GLY A 209 2.84 -0.95 -0.74
C GLY A 209 2.53 0.33 0.04
N LEU A 210 2.24 1.45 -0.64
CA LEU A 210 1.87 2.70 0.01
C LEU A 210 0.56 2.56 0.78
N ILE A 211 -0.44 1.96 0.13
CA ILE A 211 -1.73 1.69 0.76
C ILE A 211 -1.56 0.70 1.93
N ALA A 212 -0.70 -0.31 1.78
CA ALA A 212 -0.40 -1.25 2.86
C ALA A 212 0.25 -0.56 4.07
N VAL A 213 1.22 0.34 3.84
CA VAL A 213 1.84 1.14 4.91
C VAL A 213 0.82 2.05 5.59
N ARG A 214 -0.14 2.59 4.84
CA ARG A 214 -1.22 3.45 5.34
C ARG A 214 -2.21 2.69 6.22
N ASP A 215 -2.77 1.59 5.72
CA ASP A 215 -3.92 0.92 6.34
C ASP A 215 -3.52 -0.25 7.25
N ALA A 216 -2.36 -0.87 7.00
CA ALA A 216 -1.92 -2.09 7.67
C ALA A 216 -0.38 -2.14 7.81
N GLU A 217 0.22 -1.12 8.44
CA GLU A 217 1.68 -0.94 8.56
C GLU A 217 2.42 -2.21 9.00
N VAL A 218 1.91 -2.89 10.02
CA VAL A 218 2.49 -4.12 10.56
C VAL A 218 2.52 -5.25 9.51
N ALA A 219 1.44 -5.42 8.72
CA ALA A 219 1.40 -6.42 7.66
C ALA A 219 2.29 -6.07 6.47
N ALA A 220 2.44 -4.78 6.16
CA ALA A 220 3.35 -4.31 5.14
C ALA A 220 4.80 -4.64 5.52
N GLU A 221 5.21 -4.33 6.75
CA GLU A 221 6.55 -4.61 7.24
C GLU A 221 6.85 -6.11 7.31
N ALA A 222 5.89 -6.92 7.78
CA ALA A 222 6.00 -8.38 7.80
C ALA A 222 6.02 -9.02 6.41
N SER A 223 5.59 -8.30 5.37
CA SER A 223 5.72 -8.70 3.96
C SER A 223 7.04 -8.21 3.34
N GLY A 224 7.91 -7.55 4.11
CA GLY A 224 9.20 -7.03 3.66
C GLY A 224 9.16 -5.63 3.04
N ILE A 225 8.06 -4.87 3.23
CA ILE A 225 7.92 -3.52 2.69
C ILE A 225 8.54 -2.52 3.67
N SER A 226 9.61 -1.84 3.21
CA SER A 226 10.25 -0.78 3.99
C SER A 226 9.50 0.54 3.86
N LYS A 227 8.80 0.96 4.93
CA LYS A 227 8.16 2.28 5.03
C LYS A 227 9.11 3.41 4.69
N VAL A 228 10.34 3.37 5.24
CA VAL A 228 11.36 4.40 5.01
C VAL A 228 11.71 4.53 3.54
N ARG A 229 12.11 3.43 2.88
CA ARG A 229 12.49 3.48 1.46
C ARG A 229 11.33 3.92 0.58
N LEU A 230 10.13 3.40 0.86
CA LEU A 230 8.97 3.66 0.04
C LEU A 230 8.49 5.12 0.15
N LEU A 231 8.40 5.66 1.36
CA LEU A 231 8.05 7.06 1.57
C LEU A 231 9.10 8.00 1.00
N SER A 232 10.40 7.73 1.22
CA SER A 232 11.48 8.57 0.66
C SER A 232 11.40 8.67 -0.87
N LEU A 233 11.15 7.57 -1.58
CA LEU A 233 11.00 7.59 -3.04
C LEU A 233 9.82 8.45 -3.50
N ILE A 234 8.68 8.34 -2.83
CA ILE A 234 7.48 9.09 -3.17
C ILE A 234 7.62 10.58 -2.82
N PHE A 235 8.26 10.92 -1.70
CA PHE A 235 8.54 12.30 -1.34
C PHE A 235 9.50 12.98 -2.33
N VAL A 236 10.51 12.26 -2.83
CA VAL A 236 11.39 12.76 -3.90
C VAL A 236 10.58 13.01 -5.17
N LEU A 237 9.80 12.02 -5.63
CA LEU A 237 8.99 12.18 -6.85
C LEU A 237 7.98 13.33 -6.72
N ALA A 238 7.24 13.39 -5.62
CA ALA A 238 6.26 14.43 -5.38
C ALA A 238 6.91 15.82 -5.25
N GLY A 239 8.11 15.92 -4.68
CA GLY A 239 8.88 17.15 -4.63
C GLY A 239 9.39 17.62 -6.00
N VAL A 240 9.86 16.69 -6.85
CA VAL A 240 10.22 16.99 -8.25
C VAL A 240 9.01 17.58 -8.99
N LEU A 241 7.86 16.92 -8.89
CA LEU A 241 6.64 17.36 -9.58
C LEU A 241 6.13 18.72 -9.05
N ALA A 242 6.15 18.92 -7.73
CA ALA A 242 5.76 20.19 -7.13
C ALA A 242 6.69 21.35 -7.54
N ALA A 243 8.01 21.11 -7.62
CA ALA A 243 8.94 22.16 -8.03
C ALA A 243 8.88 22.46 -9.53
N VAL A 244 8.68 21.45 -10.39
CA VAL A 244 8.43 21.67 -11.82
C VAL A 244 7.13 22.45 -12.01
N ALA A 245 6.07 22.12 -11.28
CA ALA A 245 4.84 22.92 -11.27
C ALA A 245 5.12 24.37 -10.85
N GLY A 246 6.02 24.59 -9.87
CA GLY A 246 6.41 25.91 -9.41
C GLY A 246 7.09 26.76 -10.49
N GLY A 247 8.06 26.18 -11.22
CA GLY A 247 8.72 26.88 -12.33
C GLY A 247 7.76 27.25 -13.47
N LEU A 248 6.83 26.34 -13.81
CA LEU A 248 5.78 26.61 -14.79
C LEU A 248 4.78 27.67 -14.28
N PHE A 249 4.46 27.65 -12.98
CA PHE A 249 3.61 28.66 -12.34
C PHE A 249 4.25 30.04 -12.43
N ALA A 250 5.57 30.15 -12.19
CA ALA A 250 6.30 31.41 -12.34
C ALA A 250 6.27 31.93 -13.78
N SER A 251 6.40 31.02 -14.77
CA SER A 251 6.29 31.36 -16.20
C SER A 251 4.90 31.90 -16.54
N LEU A 252 3.84 31.28 -16.00
CA LEU A 252 2.45 31.69 -16.22
C LEU A 252 2.14 33.06 -15.59
N GLN A 253 2.64 33.31 -14.37
CA GLN A 253 2.32 34.53 -13.62
C GLN A 253 3.11 35.75 -14.13
N THR A 254 4.18 35.56 -14.91
CA THR A 254 5.13 36.57 -15.44
C THR A 254 5.88 37.39 -14.39
N TYR A 255 5.38 37.47 -13.16
CA TYR A 255 5.99 38.11 -12.01
C TYR A 255 5.56 37.38 -10.74
N ILE A 256 6.51 37.02 -9.87
CA ILE A 256 6.24 36.27 -8.63
C ILE A 256 6.69 37.06 -7.40
N THR A 257 5.85 37.08 -6.38
CA THR A 257 6.15 37.60 -5.04
C THR A 257 5.89 36.49 -4.01
N PRO A 258 6.50 36.55 -2.81
CA PRO A 258 6.30 35.52 -1.79
C PRO A 258 4.82 35.34 -1.40
N ASP A 259 4.06 36.44 -1.42
CA ASP A 259 2.62 36.46 -1.08
C ASP A 259 1.74 35.73 -2.10
N ALA A 260 2.25 35.42 -3.31
CA ALA A 260 1.52 34.59 -4.27
C ALA A 260 1.37 33.13 -3.83
N PHE A 261 2.15 32.69 -2.84
CA PHE A 261 2.22 31.29 -2.39
C PHE A 261 1.55 31.11 -1.03
N THR A 262 0.23 31.23 -1.00
CA THR A 262 -0.50 31.29 0.27
C THR A 262 -0.83 29.93 0.88
N PHE A 263 -1.24 29.94 2.15
CA PHE A 263 -1.74 28.76 2.84
C PHE A 263 -3.05 28.25 2.23
N GLU A 264 -3.91 29.13 1.72
CA GLU A 264 -5.17 28.77 1.06
C GLU A 264 -4.89 27.88 -0.17
N LEU A 265 -3.83 28.16 -0.91
CA LEU A 265 -3.42 27.36 -2.08
C LEU A 265 -2.93 25.96 -1.66
N SER A 266 -2.20 25.84 -0.55
CA SER A 266 -1.87 24.54 0.06
C SER A 266 -3.13 23.73 0.41
N VAL A 267 -4.10 24.41 1.03
CA VAL A 267 -5.38 23.80 1.42
C VAL A 267 -6.18 23.38 0.19
N LEU A 268 -6.18 24.17 -0.90
CA LEU A 268 -6.80 23.81 -2.17
C LEU A 268 -6.24 22.50 -2.75
N PHE A 269 -4.91 22.33 -2.75
CA PHE A 269 -4.28 21.09 -3.23
C PHE A 269 -4.66 19.88 -2.37
N PHE A 270 -4.66 20.07 -1.05
CA PHE A 270 -5.06 19.01 -0.11
C PHE A 270 -6.53 18.62 -0.30
N ILE A 271 -7.42 19.60 -0.39
CA ILE A 271 -8.86 19.41 -0.62
C ILE A 271 -9.12 18.74 -1.98
N SER A 272 -8.36 19.10 -3.03
CA SER A 272 -8.49 18.46 -4.35
C SER A 272 -8.36 16.94 -4.26
N ILE A 273 -7.44 16.46 -3.42
CA ILE A 273 -7.21 15.03 -3.18
C ILE A 273 -8.33 14.43 -2.34
N LEU A 274 -8.74 15.12 -1.28
CA LEU A 274 -9.80 14.66 -0.38
C LEU A 274 -11.15 14.53 -1.10
N ILE A 275 -11.56 15.58 -1.83
CA ILE A 275 -12.77 15.62 -2.66
C ILE A 275 -12.67 14.59 -3.80
N GLY A 276 -11.50 14.51 -4.44
CA GLY A 276 -11.25 13.54 -5.49
C GLY A 276 -11.44 12.09 -5.02
N GLY A 277 -11.11 11.82 -3.77
CA GLY A 277 -11.18 10.49 -3.17
C GLY A 277 -9.81 9.82 -3.12
N ARG A 278 -9.46 9.33 -1.93
CA ARG A 278 -8.18 8.65 -1.66
C ARG A 278 -8.07 7.35 -2.48
N GLY A 279 -6.85 6.95 -2.79
CA GLY A 279 -6.58 5.70 -3.52
C GLY A 279 -6.96 5.69 -5.00
N SER A 280 -7.18 6.86 -5.62
CA SER A 280 -7.44 6.99 -7.05
C SER A 280 -6.59 8.10 -7.68
N ILE A 281 -6.36 8.05 -9.00
CA ILE A 281 -5.69 9.13 -9.75
C ILE A 281 -6.73 10.05 -10.40
N LEU A 282 -7.77 9.46 -11.00
CA LEU A 282 -8.81 10.19 -11.73
C LEU A 282 -9.62 11.12 -10.83
N GLY A 283 -9.94 10.68 -9.61
CA GLY A 283 -10.69 11.48 -8.65
C GLY A 283 -10.01 12.81 -8.33
N PRO A 284 -8.77 12.80 -7.83
CA PRO A 284 -7.99 14.02 -7.58
C PRO A 284 -7.76 14.89 -8.82
N LEU A 285 -7.61 14.30 -10.01
CA LEU A 285 -7.53 15.06 -11.27
C LEU A 285 -8.80 15.88 -11.51
N LEU A 286 -9.97 15.25 -11.39
CA LEU A 286 -11.25 15.94 -11.50
C LEU A 286 -11.43 16.96 -10.36
N GLY A 287 -11.03 16.61 -9.14
CA GLY A 287 -11.04 17.52 -8.00
C GLY A 287 -10.24 18.80 -8.26
N THR A 288 -9.03 18.67 -8.81
CA THR A 288 -8.19 19.82 -9.18
C THR A 288 -8.84 20.67 -10.28
N VAL A 289 -9.37 20.05 -11.34
CA VAL A 289 -10.05 20.80 -12.42
C VAL A 289 -11.27 21.54 -11.87
N ILE A 290 -12.12 20.86 -11.09
CA ILE A 290 -13.32 21.45 -10.50
C ILE A 290 -12.97 22.62 -9.58
N LEU A 291 -12.03 22.43 -8.65
CA LEU A 291 -11.66 23.47 -7.68
C LEU A 291 -10.92 24.64 -8.32
N THR A 292 -10.32 24.46 -9.50
CA THR A 292 -9.71 25.56 -10.25
C THR A 292 -10.74 26.35 -11.05
N VAL A 293 -11.70 25.67 -11.69
CA VAL A 293 -12.69 26.30 -12.57
C VAL A 293 -13.86 26.91 -11.80
N LEU A 294 -14.27 26.28 -10.70
CA LEU A 294 -15.47 26.67 -9.98
C LEU A 294 -15.45 28.11 -9.43
N PRO A 295 -14.36 28.60 -8.81
CA PRO A 295 -14.32 29.98 -8.32
C PRO A 295 -14.54 31.01 -9.42
N GLU A 296 -14.09 30.73 -10.64
CA GLU A 296 -14.25 31.59 -11.82
C GLU A 296 -15.71 31.61 -12.29
N ILE A 297 -16.41 30.47 -12.23
CA ILE A 297 -17.86 30.40 -12.51
C ILE A 297 -18.68 31.09 -11.43
N ALA A 298 -18.24 31.03 -10.17
CA ALA A 298 -18.90 31.67 -9.03
C ALA A 298 -18.56 33.17 -8.89
N ALA A 299 -17.55 33.67 -9.62
CA ALA A 299 -17.09 35.06 -9.56
C ALA A 299 -18.20 36.11 -9.82
N PRO A 300 -19.18 35.90 -10.72
CA PRO A 300 -20.31 36.83 -10.89
C PRO A 300 -21.19 36.95 -9.64
N LEU A 301 -21.15 35.97 -8.74
CA LEU A 301 -21.82 35.98 -7.43
C LEU A 301 -20.86 36.40 -6.31
N ALA A 302 -19.92 37.32 -6.58
CA ALA A 302 -18.78 37.68 -5.72
C ALA A 302 -19.11 37.81 -4.22
N ALA A 303 -20.26 38.40 -3.86
CA ALA A 303 -20.70 38.55 -2.47
C ALA A 303 -20.92 37.23 -1.73
N TRP A 304 -21.26 36.15 -2.45
CA TRP A 304 -21.58 34.83 -1.91
C TRP A 304 -20.57 33.76 -2.34
N SER A 305 -19.56 34.09 -3.14
CA SER A 305 -18.63 33.11 -3.72
C SER A 305 -17.95 32.23 -2.66
N ASN A 306 -17.42 32.83 -1.60
CA ASN A 306 -16.80 32.08 -0.50
C ASN A 306 -17.80 31.19 0.25
N PHE A 307 -19.05 31.65 0.41
CA PHE A 307 -20.11 30.87 1.05
C PHE A 307 -20.54 29.67 0.18
N LEU A 308 -20.78 29.90 -1.12
CA LEU A 308 -21.14 28.85 -2.07
C LEU A 308 -20.03 27.81 -2.21
N TYR A 309 -18.77 28.25 -2.22
CA TYR A 309 -17.60 27.38 -2.20
C TYR A 309 -17.57 26.50 -0.93
N ALA A 310 -17.69 27.11 0.26
CA ALA A 310 -17.69 26.38 1.52
C ALA A 310 -18.88 25.40 1.63
N LEU A 311 -20.07 25.82 1.20
CA LEU A 311 -21.28 24.99 1.21
C LEU A 311 -21.15 23.80 0.25
N MET A 312 -20.66 24.03 -0.97
CA MET A 312 -20.47 22.95 -1.94
C MET A 312 -19.40 21.96 -1.44
N LEU A 313 -18.29 22.47 -0.89
CA LEU A 313 -17.26 21.63 -0.28
C LEU A 313 -17.82 20.78 0.87
N LEU A 314 -18.64 21.37 1.74
CA LEU A 314 -19.35 20.67 2.80
C LEU A 314 -20.26 19.57 2.25
N ILE A 315 -21.05 19.87 1.20
CA ILE A 315 -21.92 18.89 0.54
C ILE A 315 -21.11 17.71 0.00
N ILE A 316 -20.01 17.97 -0.70
CA ILE A 316 -19.17 16.90 -1.26
C ILE A 316 -18.60 16.02 -0.15
N VAL A 317 -18.08 16.62 0.92
CA VAL A 317 -17.50 15.88 2.06
C VAL A 317 -18.55 15.05 2.80
N LEU A 318 -19.77 15.57 2.97
CA LEU A 318 -20.86 14.87 3.66
C LEU A 318 -21.52 13.79 2.79
N ALA A 319 -21.76 14.09 1.50
CA ALA A 319 -22.49 13.20 0.60
C ALA A 319 -21.61 12.13 -0.05
N ALA A 320 -20.30 12.36 -0.16
CA ALA A 320 -19.35 11.45 -0.79
C ALA A 320 -18.13 11.21 0.13
N PRO A 321 -18.26 10.41 1.21
CA PRO A 321 -17.15 10.11 2.13
C PRO A 321 -15.96 9.40 1.46
N GLY A 322 -16.15 8.78 0.30
CA GLY A 322 -15.10 8.22 -0.56
C GLY A 322 -14.64 9.12 -1.71
N GLY A 323 -15.14 10.36 -1.78
CA GLY A 323 -14.89 11.32 -2.85
C GLY A 323 -15.52 10.95 -4.20
N ILE A 324 -15.17 11.72 -5.23
CA ILE A 324 -15.62 11.53 -6.62
C ILE A 324 -15.25 10.13 -7.13
N ALA A 325 -14.09 9.60 -6.73
CA ALA A 325 -13.63 8.28 -7.10
C ALA A 325 -14.59 7.15 -6.71
N ALA A 326 -15.18 7.22 -5.51
CA ALA A 326 -16.11 6.19 -5.03
C ALA A 326 -17.43 6.17 -5.82
N LEU A 327 -17.87 7.32 -6.34
CA LEU A 327 -19.06 7.41 -7.21
C LEU A 327 -18.82 6.72 -8.57
N LEU A 328 -17.56 6.73 -9.03
CA LEU A 328 -17.14 6.15 -10.30
C LEU A 328 -16.69 4.68 -10.20
N ASP A 329 -16.56 4.12 -8.98
CA ASP A 329 -16.18 2.72 -8.76
C ASP A 329 -17.37 1.76 -8.91
N PHE A 330 -17.81 1.58 -10.16
CA PHE A 330 -18.89 0.66 -10.51
C PHE A 330 -18.53 -0.82 -10.28
N ARG A 331 -17.25 -1.17 -10.13
CA ARG A 331 -16.81 -2.57 -9.91
C ARG A 331 -17.21 -3.08 -8.54
N ASN A 332 -17.23 -2.21 -7.54
CA ASN A 332 -17.64 -2.58 -6.19
C ASN A 332 -19.14 -2.89 -6.08
N ARG A 333 -19.98 -2.53 -7.06
CA ARG A 333 -21.42 -2.80 -7.02
C ARG A 333 -21.81 -4.21 -7.48
N ARG A 334 -20.84 -5.06 -7.81
CA ARG A 334 -21.13 -6.45 -8.24
C ARG A 334 -21.77 -7.25 -7.09
N PRO A 335 -22.80 -8.07 -7.39
CA PRO A 335 -23.37 -9.00 -6.43
C PRO A 335 -22.30 -10.04 -6.04
N LEU A 336 -22.29 -10.41 -4.77
CA LEU A 336 -21.37 -11.44 -4.26
C LEU A 336 -21.86 -12.83 -4.71
N PRO A 337 -20.95 -13.81 -4.85
CA PRO A 337 -21.35 -15.19 -5.07
C PRO A 337 -22.30 -15.69 -3.97
N ALA A 338 -23.33 -16.45 -4.34
CA ALA A 338 -24.31 -16.97 -3.39
C ALA A 338 -23.73 -18.10 -2.51
N ASP A 339 -22.88 -18.96 -3.09
CA ASP A 339 -22.12 -19.96 -2.35
C ASP A 339 -20.70 -19.43 -2.09
N ARG A 340 -20.36 -19.26 -0.81
CA ARG A 340 -19.07 -18.78 -0.32
C ARG A 340 -18.39 -19.81 0.59
N THR A 341 -18.74 -21.08 0.42
CA THR A 341 -18.10 -22.16 1.18
C THR A 341 -16.61 -22.22 0.85
N ILE A 342 -15.77 -22.13 1.89
CA ILE A 342 -14.31 -22.15 1.73
C ILE A 342 -13.87 -23.60 1.53
N VAL A 343 -13.47 -23.95 0.31
CA VAL A 343 -12.94 -25.27 -0.02
C VAL A 343 -11.48 -25.10 -0.47
N PRO A 344 -10.50 -25.31 0.42
CA PRO A 344 -9.09 -25.25 0.06
C PRO A 344 -8.74 -26.30 -1.01
N ASN A 345 -7.77 -25.98 -1.87
CA ASN A 345 -7.20 -26.90 -2.84
C ASN A 345 -5.68 -27.04 -2.64
N PRO A 346 -5.24 -27.87 -1.68
CA PRO A 346 -3.83 -28.04 -1.37
C PRO A 346 -2.99 -28.63 -2.51
N GLY A 347 -3.61 -29.30 -3.50
CA GLY A 347 -2.92 -29.87 -4.65
C GLY A 347 -2.17 -28.84 -5.51
N LEU A 348 -2.53 -27.56 -5.39
CA LEU A 348 -1.87 -26.46 -6.08
C LEU A 348 -0.64 -25.92 -5.34
N LEU A 349 -0.37 -26.36 -4.09
CA LEU A 349 0.74 -25.85 -3.28
C LEU A 349 2.10 -26.00 -3.97
N GLY A 350 2.34 -27.12 -4.66
CA GLY A 350 3.60 -27.36 -5.39
C GLY A 350 3.85 -26.40 -6.56
N GLN A 351 2.82 -25.71 -7.06
CA GLN A 351 2.98 -24.67 -8.08
C GLN A 351 3.49 -23.34 -7.49
N LEU A 352 3.23 -23.10 -6.20
CA LEU A 352 3.57 -21.86 -5.52
C LEU A 352 4.83 -22.01 -4.65
N LEU A 353 4.90 -23.08 -3.87
CA LEU A 353 6.00 -23.46 -3.01
C LEU A 353 6.94 -24.38 -3.80
N THR A 354 7.90 -23.80 -4.52
CA THR A 354 9.04 -24.57 -5.06
C THR A 354 9.88 -25.08 -3.90
N ALA A 355 10.37 -26.33 -3.96
CA ALA A 355 11.16 -26.98 -2.91
C ALA A 355 12.12 -25.98 -2.22
N THR A 356 11.79 -25.65 -0.98
CA THR A 356 12.55 -24.70 -0.19
C THR A 356 13.94 -25.30 0.03
N PRO A 357 15.04 -24.54 -0.10
CA PRO A 357 16.35 -25.01 0.36
C PRO A 357 16.20 -25.52 1.80
N ALA A 358 16.91 -26.58 2.16
CA ALA A 358 16.93 -27.06 3.54
C ALA A 358 17.50 -25.97 4.46
N HIS A 359 16.62 -25.12 5.00
CA HIS A 359 16.96 -24.20 6.07
C HIS A 359 16.94 -25.03 7.35
N GLY A 360 18.00 -24.95 8.16
CA GLY A 360 17.91 -25.50 9.52
C GLY A 360 16.83 -24.78 10.34
N GLY A 361 16.46 -25.36 11.48
CA GLY A 361 15.36 -24.87 12.31
C GLY A 361 15.52 -23.42 12.79
N ILE A 362 14.40 -22.81 13.21
CA ILE A 362 14.45 -21.61 14.06
C ILE A 362 14.74 -22.07 15.48
N ALA A 363 15.78 -21.54 16.11
CA ALA A 363 16.12 -21.86 17.49
C ALA A 363 16.17 -20.58 18.35
N LEU A 364 15.49 -20.65 19.49
CA LEU A 364 15.51 -19.67 20.58
C LEU A 364 16.27 -20.33 21.74
N GLU A 365 17.25 -19.64 22.31
CA GLU A 365 18.01 -20.14 23.45
C GLU A 365 17.97 -19.13 24.59
N ASN A 366 17.46 -19.55 25.76
CA ASN A 366 17.41 -18.77 27.00
C ASN A 366 16.86 -17.34 26.82
N ILE A 367 15.79 -17.19 26.04
CA ILE A 367 15.17 -15.89 25.78
C ILE A 367 14.57 -15.35 27.08
N VAL A 368 14.94 -14.12 27.43
CA VAL A 368 14.37 -13.38 28.56
C VAL A 368 13.82 -12.05 28.04
N LEU A 369 12.60 -11.71 28.42
CA LEU A 369 11.97 -10.46 28.05
C LEU A 369 10.97 -10.00 29.11
N SER A 370 11.13 -8.76 29.57
CA SER A 370 10.23 -8.11 30.51
C SER A 370 9.53 -6.93 29.85
N PHE A 371 8.28 -6.65 30.27
CA PHE A 371 7.58 -5.42 29.96
C PHE A 371 7.31 -4.67 31.25
N GLY A 372 8.01 -3.56 31.46
CA GLY A 372 8.03 -2.90 32.77
C GLY A 372 8.56 -3.86 33.84
N GLY A 373 7.80 -4.07 34.91
CA GLY A 373 8.16 -5.01 35.99
C GLY A 373 7.70 -6.45 35.80
N VAL A 374 7.03 -6.79 34.70
CA VAL A 374 6.47 -8.15 34.47
C VAL A 374 7.38 -8.91 33.51
N ARG A 375 7.88 -10.07 33.98
CA ARG A 375 8.71 -10.97 33.17
C ARG A 375 7.83 -11.83 32.27
N ALA A 376 7.70 -11.43 31.01
CA ALA A 376 6.80 -12.05 30.05
C ALA A 376 7.37 -13.33 29.42
N ILE A 377 8.69 -13.41 29.29
CA ILE A 377 9.42 -14.63 28.95
C ILE A 377 10.60 -14.76 29.91
N ASP A 378 10.77 -15.94 30.49
CA ASP A 378 11.80 -16.23 31.49
C ASP A 378 12.60 -17.50 31.14
N GLY A 379 13.63 -17.33 30.32
CA GLY A 379 14.57 -18.41 29.97
C GLY A 379 13.99 -19.40 28.96
N LEU A 380 13.22 -18.93 27.97
CA LEU A 380 12.61 -19.80 26.96
C LEU A 380 13.65 -20.34 25.98
N THR A 381 13.71 -21.65 25.88
CA THR A 381 14.42 -22.38 24.83
C THR A 381 13.40 -23.15 23.99
N LEU A 382 13.41 -22.94 22.67
CA LEU A 382 12.40 -23.45 21.74
C LEU A 382 13.04 -23.68 20.37
N THR A 383 12.78 -24.84 19.75
CA THR A 383 13.25 -25.13 18.39
C THR A 383 12.08 -25.49 17.48
N ILE A 384 11.98 -24.82 16.33
CA ILE A 384 10.97 -25.09 15.30
C ILE A 384 11.69 -25.74 14.11
N ALA A 385 11.38 -27.00 13.86
CA ALA A 385 11.99 -27.77 12.78
C ALA A 385 11.32 -27.45 11.42
N PRO A 386 12.09 -27.48 10.31
CA PRO A 386 11.52 -27.40 8.97
C PRO A 386 10.61 -28.61 8.70
N GLY A 387 9.55 -28.41 7.92
CA GLY A 387 8.61 -29.47 7.53
C GLY A 387 7.87 -30.15 8.68
N ARG A 388 7.83 -29.52 9.86
CA ARG A 388 7.06 -29.97 11.03
C ARG A 388 6.15 -28.86 11.55
N ILE A 389 5.08 -29.26 12.22
CA ILE A 389 4.13 -28.38 12.89
C ILE A 389 4.41 -28.39 14.39
N HIS A 390 4.85 -27.25 14.91
CA HIS A 390 5.10 -27.02 16.33
C HIS A 390 3.94 -26.25 16.95
N GLY A 391 3.24 -26.86 17.91
CA GLY A 391 2.19 -26.22 18.70
C GLY A 391 2.76 -25.44 19.88
N LEU A 392 2.30 -24.21 20.09
CA LEU A 392 2.64 -23.41 21.26
C LEU A 392 1.36 -23.02 22.00
N ILE A 393 1.09 -23.67 23.12
CA ILE A 393 -0.15 -23.53 23.90
C ILE A 393 0.11 -23.01 25.31
N GLY A 394 -0.95 -22.66 26.03
CA GLY A 394 -0.90 -22.17 27.40
C GLY A 394 -1.96 -21.10 27.70
N PRO A 395 -2.17 -20.75 28.98
CA PRO A 395 -3.18 -19.77 29.38
C PRO A 395 -2.91 -18.35 28.82
N ASN A 396 -3.89 -17.47 28.93
CA ASN A 396 -3.73 -16.07 28.53
C ASN A 396 -2.63 -15.40 29.38
N GLY A 397 -1.77 -14.63 28.72
CA GLY A 397 -0.62 -14.01 29.39
C GLY A 397 0.58 -14.94 29.63
N SER A 398 0.56 -16.19 29.15
CA SER A 398 1.69 -17.12 29.35
C SER A 398 2.97 -16.82 28.55
N GLY A 399 2.91 -15.88 27.61
CA GLY A 399 4.05 -15.48 26.77
C GLY A 399 3.98 -15.91 25.30
N LYS A 400 2.92 -16.60 24.85
CA LYS A 400 2.80 -17.11 23.45
C LYS A 400 2.97 -16.03 22.38
N THR A 401 2.18 -14.96 22.45
CA THR A 401 2.25 -13.84 21.50
C THR A 401 3.58 -13.08 21.63
N THR A 402 4.13 -13.03 22.84
CA THR A 402 5.47 -12.46 23.09
C THR A 402 6.56 -13.26 22.37
N THR A 403 6.50 -14.59 22.42
CA THR A 403 7.41 -15.48 21.69
C THR A 403 7.30 -15.26 20.18
N LEU A 404 6.07 -15.15 19.65
CA LEU A 404 5.85 -14.79 18.25
C LEU A 404 6.48 -13.43 17.90
N ASN A 405 6.34 -12.43 18.77
CA ASN A 405 6.93 -11.10 18.57
C ASN A 405 8.46 -11.11 18.59
N VAL A 406 9.09 -11.96 19.41
CA VAL A 406 10.55 -12.15 19.41
C VAL A 406 11.01 -12.79 18.10
N ILE A 407 10.38 -13.89 17.67
CA ILE A 407 10.73 -14.58 16.41
C ILE A 407 10.55 -13.64 15.22
N SER A 408 9.43 -12.91 15.17
CA SER A 408 9.14 -11.94 14.12
C SER A 408 9.89 -10.61 14.24
N GLY A 409 10.68 -10.41 15.30
CA GLY A 409 11.58 -9.27 15.47
C GLY A 409 10.92 -7.97 15.95
N TYR A 410 9.65 -7.99 16.38
CA TYR A 410 8.97 -6.83 16.98
C TYR A 410 9.38 -6.57 18.43
N CYS A 411 9.91 -7.58 19.12
CA CYS A 411 10.47 -7.43 20.45
C CYS A 411 11.96 -7.81 20.45
N THR A 412 12.77 -7.01 21.15
CA THR A 412 14.18 -7.32 21.42
C THR A 412 14.27 -7.91 22.82
N PRO A 413 14.70 -9.18 22.97
CA PRO A 413 14.88 -9.77 24.28
C PRO A 413 16.07 -9.13 25.02
N GLU A 414 16.03 -9.19 26.34
CA GLU A 414 17.08 -8.71 27.25
C GLU A 414 18.28 -9.68 27.27
N ALA A 415 18.00 -10.97 27.14
CA ALA A 415 19.01 -12.04 27.09
C ALA A 415 18.57 -13.17 26.15
N GLY A 416 19.54 -14.01 25.77
CA GLY A 416 19.34 -15.17 24.91
C GLY A 416 19.68 -14.91 23.44
N THR A 417 19.61 -15.96 22.63
CA THR A 417 19.96 -15.92 21.20
C THR A 417 18.81 -16.42 20.33
N LEU A 418 18.75 -15.94 19.09
CA LEU A 418 17.81 -16.38 18.06
C LEU A 418 18.60 -16.69 16.79
N SER A 419 18.41 -17.89 16.24
CA SER A 419 19.08 -18.32 15.01
C SER A 419 18.13 -18.99 14.03
N LEU A 420 18.51 -19.00 12.76
CA LEU A 420 17.83 -19.69 11.67
C LEU A 420 18.88 -20.52 10.93
N GLY A 421 18.77 -21.84 11.02
CA GLY A 421 19.77 -22.76 10.47
C GLY A 421 21.18 -22.50 10.99
N GLY A 422 21.30 -22.18 12.28
CA GLY A 422 22.57 -21.87 12.94
C GLY A 422 23.09 -20.45 12.70
N ALA A 423 22.55 -19.71 11.72
CA ALA A 423 22.93 -18.33 11.48
C ALA A 423 22.16 -17.38 12.41
N PRO A 424 22.80 -16.39 13.05
CA PRO A 424 22.13 -15.47 13.96
C PRO A 424 21.08 -14.62 13.24
N LEU A 425 19.89 -14.53 13.83
CA LEU A 425 18.83 -13.62 13.42
C LEU A 425 18.91 -12.33 14.23
N ALA A 426 19.10 -11.20 13.55
CA ALA A 426 19.12 -9.89 14.19
C ALA A 426 17.83 -9.63 14.97
N MET A 427 17.95 -9.33 16.26
CA MET A 427 16.84 -8.97 17.14
C MET A 427 16.29 -7.58 16.81
N GLY A 428 15.01 -7.33 17.12
CA GLY A 428 14.41 -6.00 16.95
C GLY A 428 14.29 -5.50 15.51
N ARG A 429 14.36 -6.39 14.51
CA ARG A 429 14.36 -6.04 13.08
C ARG A 429 13.34 -6.88 12.30
N PRO A 430 12.04 -6.52 12.33
CA PRO A 430 10.98 -7.29 11.68
C PRO A 430 11.10 -7.30 10.15
N LEU A 431 11.55 -6.20 9.55
CA LEU A 431 11.79 -6.10 8.09
C LEU A 431 12.77 -7.16 7.53
N LEU A 432 13.63 -7.74 8.37
CA LEU A 432 14.61 -8.75 7.97
C LEU A 432 14.05 -10.20 7.97
N ARG A 433 12.78 -10.39 8.36
CA ARG A 433 12.17 -11.73 8.48
C ARG A 433 11.63 -12.25 7.15
N ALA A 434 10.87 -11.42 6.43
CA ALA A 434 10.31 -11.79 5.13
C ALA A 434 11.38 -12.23 4.10
N PRO A 435 12.52 -11.54 3.93
CA PRO A 435 13.59 -12.00 3.03
C PRO A 435 14.24 -13.32 3.43
N ARG A 436 14.07 -13.76 4.69
CA ARG A 436 14.54 -15.05 5.22
C ARG A 436 13.45 -16.12 5.21
N GLY A 437 12.33 -15.87 4.54
CA GLY A 437 11.24 -16.83 4.41
C GLY A 437 10.44 -17.06 5.69
N ILE A 438 10.46 -16.12 6.64
CA ILE A 438 9.62 -16.18 7.85
C ILE A 438 8.38 -15.32 7.59
N ALA A 439 7.21 -15.97 7.45
CA ALA A 439 5.91 -15.34 7.30
C ALA A 439 5.09 -15.45 8.60
N ARG A 440 4.25 -14.46 8.87
CA ARG A 440 3.42 -14.40 10.08
C ARG A 440 2.00 -13.95 9.76
N THR A 441 1.01 -14.61 10.38
CA THR A 441 -0.37 -14.12 10.47
C THR A 441 -0.63 -13.46 11.83
N TYR A 442 -1.73 -12.73 11.96
CA TYR A 442 -2.03 -11.94 13.16
C TYR A 442 -3.38 -12.31 13.76
N GLN A 443 -3.49 -12.18 15.08
CA GLN A 443 -4.72 -12.44 15.80
C GLN A 443 -5.91 -11.63 15.27
N THR A 444 -5.71 -10.36 14.90
CA THR A 444 -6.69 -9.56 14.15
C THR A 444 -6.25 -9.46 12.70
N PRO A 445 -7.06 -9.91 11.72
CA PRO A 445 -6.68 -9.85 10.33
C PRO A 445 -6.31 -8.44 9.89
N ARG A 446 -5.09 -8.29 9.38
CA ARG A 446 -4.57 -6.99 8.94
C ARG A 446 -4.86 -6.81 7.46
N ILE A 447 -6.03 -6.30 7.09
CA ILE A 447 -6.44 -6.14 5.69
C ILE A 447 -6.42 -4.69 5.23
N ILE A 448 -6.37 -4.52 3.91
CA ILE A 448 -6.61 -3.25 3.24
C ILE A 448 -8.01 -3.32 2.64
N GLY A 449 -8.98 -2.74 3.35
CA GLY A 449 -10.41 -2.88 3.04
C GLY A 449 -10.77 -2.37 1.65
N GLU A 450 -10.19 -1.24 1.23
CA GLU A 450 -10.46 -0.62 -0.08
C GLU A 450 -9.90 -1.42 -1.26
N ALA A 451 -8.92 -2.27 -1.02
CA ALA A 451 -8.29 -3.10 -2.05
C ALA A 451 -9.04 -4.41 -2.25
N SER A 452 -8.94 -4.97 -3.45
CA SER A 452 -9.47 -6.30 -3.74
C SER A 452 -8.76 -7.40 -2.94
N VAL A 453 -9.41 -8.55 -2.79
CA VAL A 453 -8.83 -9.76 -2.18
C VAL A 453 -7.53 -10.14 -2.89
N LEU A 454 -7.52 -10.09 -4.22
CA LEU A 454 -6.35 -10.33 -5.06
C LEU A 454 -5.20 -9.36 -4.74
N GLN A 455 -5.49 -8.06 -4.66
CA GLN A 455 -4.48 -7.06 -4.33
C GLN A 455 -3.93 -7.24 -2.91
N ASN A 456 -4.76 -7.63 -1.94
CA ASN A 456 -4.32 -7.96 -0.58
C ASN A 456 -3.31 -9.12 -0.58
N VAL A 457 -3.55 -10.17 -1.37
CA VAL A 457 -2.62 -11.30 -1.51
C VAL A 457 -1.33 -10.87 -2.23
N MET A 458 -1.43 -10.09 -3.32
CA MET A 458 -0.27 -9.61 -4.08
C MET A 458 0.76 -8.85 -3.23
N ILE A 459 0.35 -8.23 -2.11
CA ILE A 459 1.27 -7.53 -1.20
C ILE A 459 2.30 -8.48 -0.58
N GLY A 460 1.89 -9.70 -0.24
CA GLY A 460 2.81 -10.72 0.29
C GLY A 460 3.88 -11.15 -0.73
N GLY A 461 3.65 -10.87 -2.02
CA GLY A 461 4.58 -11.16 -3.11
C GLY A 461 5.45 -9.97 -3.54
N THR A 462 5.57 -8.92 -2.73
CA THR A 462 6.28 -7.70 -3.12
C THR A 462 7.78 -7.92 -3.31
N LEU A 463 8.40 -8.81 -2.53
CA LEU A 463 9.83 -9.11 -2.57
C LEU A 463 10.26 -9.82 -3.87
N GLN A 464 9.33 -10.48 -4.56
CA GLN A 464 9.59 -11.23 -5.79
C GLN A 464 9.71 -10.32 -7.01
N GLY A 465 9.20 -9.08 -6.94
CA GLY A 465 9.33 -8.11 -8.02
C GLY A 465 10.78 -7.64 -8.17
N ARG A 466 11.25 -7.54 -9.41
CA ARG A 466 12.60 -7.14 -9.79
C ARG A 466 12.66 -5.73 -10.37
N ALA A 467 11.56 -5.25 -10.94
CA ALA A 467 11.46 -3.95 -11.57
C ALA A 467 11.76 -2.83 -10.57
N SER A 468 12.72 -1.97 -10.89
CA SER A 468 13.05 -0.80 -10.09
C SER A 468 11.89 0.19 -10.04
N PHE A 469 11.99 1.17 -9.15
CA PHE A 469 11.00 2.25 -9.06
C PHE A 469 10.90 3.02 -10.39
N ILE A 470 12.04 3.33 -11.02
CA ILE A 470 12.08 4.04 -12.31
C ILE A 470 11.52 3.16 -13.43
N GLU A 471 11.89 1.88 -13.49
CA GLU A 471 11.34 0.95 -14.49
C GLU A 471 9.81 0.82 -14.37
N THR A 472 9.30 0.88 -13.15
CA THR A 472 7.86 0.86 -12.89
C THR A 472 7.18 2.16 -13.30
N MET A 473 7.76 3.29 -12.90
CA MET A 473 7.24 4.62 -13.25
C MET A 473 7.16 4.83 -14.76
N LEU A 474 8.16 4.37 -15.51
CA LEU A 474 8.24 4.44 -16.97
C LEU A 474 7.51 3.27 -17.69
N HIS A 475 6.85 2.37 -16.95
CA HIS A 475 6.15 1.19 -17.50
C HIS A 475 7.02 0.31 -18.40
N LEU A 476 8.29 0.11 -18.06
CA LEU A 476 9.21 -0.71 -18.84
C LEU A 476 8.79 -2.19 -18.83
N PRO A 477 9.16 -3.00 -19.85
CA PRO A 477 8.64 -4.36 -20.02
C PRO A 477 8.84 -5.29 -18.82
N ARG A 478 9.88 -5.06 -18.02
CA ARG A 478 10.13 -5.80 -16.77
C ARG A 478 9.00 -5.63 -15.75
N HIS A 479 8.47 -4.41 -15.61
CA HIS A 479 7.33 -4.13 -14.74
C HIS A 479 6.10 -4.95 -15.14
N GLY A 480 5.76 -4.99 -16.44
CA GLY A 480 4.63 -5.76 -16.93
C GLY A 480 4.75 -7.26 -16.66
N ARG A 481 5.95 -7.83 -16.82
CA ARG A 481 6.23 -9.25 -16.49
C ARG A 481 6.09 -9.52 -15.00
N ASP A 482 6.62 -8.65 -14.15
CA ASP A 482 6.53 -8.78 -12.70
C ASP A 482 5.08 -8.72 -12.21
N GLU A 483 4.29 -7.75 -12.71
CA GLU A 483 2.87 -7.63 -12.35
C GLU A 483 2.04 -8.81 -12.84
N ALA A 484 2.32 -9.35 -14.02
CA ALA A 484 1.66 -10.55 -14.52
C ALA A 484 1.98 -11.77 -13.63
N ALA A 485 3.27 -12.03 -13.39
CA ALA A 485 3.72 -13.15 -12.56
C ALA A 485 3.17 -13.05 -11.12
N LEU A 486 3.17 -11.85 -10.53
CA LEU A 486 2.63 -11.61 -9.20
C LEU A 486 1.12 -11.84 -9.13
N ARG A 487 0.38 -11.41 -10.15
CA ARG A 487 -1.06 -11.61 -10.25
C ARG A 487 -1.41 -13.09 -10.39
N ASP A 488 -0.68 -13.82 -11.22
CA ASP A 488 -0.91 -15.24 -11.44
C ASP A 488 -0.61 -16.05 -10.18
N ALA A 489 0.53 -15.78 -9.53
CA ALA A 489 0.86 -16.40 -8.24
C ALA A 489 -0.18 -16.09 -7.15
N ALA A 490 -0.67 -14.85 -7.08
CA ALA A 490 -1.70 -14.47 -6.11
C ALA A 490 -3.04 -15.17 -6.38
N ARG A 491 -3.41 -15.38 -7.65
CA ARG A 491 -4.58 -16.19 -8.01
C ARG A 491 -4.41 -17.64 -7.60
N THR A 492 -3.23 -18.22 -7.81
CA THR A 492 -2.93 -19.59 -7.34
C THR A 492 -3.02 -19.68 -5.82
N ALA A 493 -2.45 -18.72 -5.09
CA ALA A 493 -2.55 -18.66 -3.62
C ALA A 493 -4.02 -18.56 -3.14
N LEU A 494 -4.86 -17.77 -3.82
CA LEU A 494 -6.29 -17.71 -3.53
C LEU A 494 -7.02 -19.01 -3.83
N GLN A 495 -6.67 -19.72 -4.90
CA GLN A 495 -7.23 -21.03 -5.20
C GLN A 495 -6.82 -22.08 -4.14
N ILE A 496 -5.57 -22.05 -3.67
CA ILE A 496 -5.08 -22.94 -2.61
C ILE A 496 -5.92 -22.82 -1.34
N VAL A 497 -6.27 -21.60 -0.93
CA VAL A 497 -7.05 -21.36 0.30
C VAL A 497 -8.57 -21.40 0.09
N GLY A 498 -9.05 -21.56 -1.15
CA GLY A 498 -10.48 -21.62 -1.46
C GLY A 498 -11.18 -20.28 -1.69
N LEU A 499 -10.44 -19.19 -1.92
CA LEU A 499 -10.96 -17.82 -2.13
C LEU A 499 -10.94 -17.35 -3.59
N GLY A 500 -10.76 -18.26 -4.56
CA GLY A 500 -10.66 -17.91 -5.98
C GLY A 500 -11.89 -17.17 -6.54
N ALA A 501 -13.09 -17.50 -6.06
CA ALA A 501 -14.34 -16.89 -6.54
C ALA A 501 -14.51 -15.41 -6.13
N VAL A 502 -13.86 -14.99 -5.04
CA VAL A 502 -13.96 -13.64 -4.48
C VAL A 502 -12.71 -12.79 -4.76
N ALA A 503 -11.81 -13.24 -5.64
CA ALA A 503 -10.53 -12.58 -5.91
C ALA A 503 -10.66 -11.09 -6.27
N ASP A 504 -11.65 -10.71 -7.08
CA ASP A 504 -11.86 -9.32 -7.53
C ASP A 504 -12.80 -8.51 -6.61
N VAL A 505 -13.29 -9.09 -5.52
CA VAL A 505 -14.14 -8.43 -4.51
C VAL A 505 -13.27 -7.59 -3.58
N ARG A 506 -13.79 -6.48 -3.02
CA ARG A 506 -13.07 -5.73 -1.98
C ARG A 506 -12.97 -6.52 -0.68
N ALA A 507 -11.83 -6.39 0.01
CA ALA A 507 -11.57 -7.14 1.23
C ALA A 507 -12.50 -6.73 2.39
N ASP A 508 -13.02 -5.50 2.41
CA ASP A 508 -14.00 -5.03 3.40
C ASP A 508 -15.39 -5.71 3.31
N ARG A 509 -15.65 -6.49 2.25
CA ARG A 509 -16.89 -7.27 2.06
C ARG A 509 -16.74 -8.76 2.41
N LEU A 510 -15.57 -9.17 2.88
CA LEU A 510 -15.31 -10.54 3.30
C LEU A 510 -15.91 -10.85 4.67
N GLN A 511 -16.33 -12.10 4.85
CA GLN A 511 -16.70 -12.68 6.12
C GLN A 511 -15.45 -12.95 6.97
N HIS A 512 -15.62 -13.05 8.28
CA HIS A 512 -14.50 -13.29 9.21
C HIS A 512 -13.68 -14.53 8.86
N SER A 513 -14.33 -15.65 8.48
CA SER A 513 -13.61 -16.86 8.08
C SER A 513 -12.78 -16.64 6.82
N GLU A 514 -13.31 -15.98 5.79
CA GLU A 514 -12.57 -15.66 4.57
C GLU A 514 -11.37 -14.74 4.85
N LEU A 515 -11.46 -13.82 5.81
CA LEU A 515 -10.34 -12.98 6.23
C LEU A 515 -9.18 -13.81 6.80
N ARG A 516 -9.45 -14.88 7.55
CA ARG A 516 -8.43 -15.80 8.07
C ARG A 516 -7.68 -16.51 6.94
N PHE A 517 -8.41 -17.06 5.97
CA PHE A 517 -7.83 -17.73 4.82
C PHE A 517 -7.10 -16.76 3.88
N LEU A 518 -7.56 -15.50 3.77
CA LEU A 518 -6.86 -14.44 3.04
C LEU A 518 -5.47 -14.15 3.62
N GLU A 519 -5.32 -14.11 4.94
CA GLU A 519 -4.01 -13.91 5.57
C GLU A 519 -3.04 -15.05 5.26
N ILE A 520 -3.54 -16.30 5.25
CA ILE A 520 -2.74 -17.46 4.86
C ILE A 520 -2.33 -17.34 3.40
N ALA A 521 -3.25 -16.99 2.48
CA ALA A 521 -2.91 -16.80 1.07
C ALA A 521 -1.84 -15.72 0.88
N ARG A 522 -1.95 -14.59 1.59
CA ARG A 522 -0.93 -13.55 1.59
C ARG A 522 0.41 -14.05 2.14
N ALA A 523 0.41 -14.81 3.23
CA ALA A 523 1.63 -15.39 3.80
C ALA A 523 2.30 -16.38 2.84
N LEU A 524 1.53 -17.19 2.11
CA LEU A 524 2.05 -18.14 1.12
C LEU A 524 2.75 -17.44 -0.05
N MET A 525 2.40 -16.19 -0.36
CA MET A 525 3.08 -15.42 -1.41
C MET A 525 4.55 -15.15 -1.09
N LEU A 526 4.95 -15.16 0.19
CA LEU A 526 6.36 -15.06 0.59
C LEU A 526 7.17 -16.33 0.27
N ARG A 527 6.51 -17.43 -0.11
CA ARG A 527 7.10 -18.78 -0.21
C ARG A 527 7.84 -19.16 1.09
N PRO A 528 7.12 -19.19 2.22
CA PRO A 528 7.75 -19.26 3.54
C PRO A 528 8.49 -20.58 3.78
N ALA A 529 9.72 -20.46 4.28
CA ALA A 529 10.42 -21.55 4.96
C ALA A 529 9.81 -21.82 6.33
N PHE A 530 9.35 -20.76 7.01
CA PHE A 530 8.63 -20.84 8.27
C PHE A 530 7.35 -20.00 8.24
N LEU A 531 6.23 -20.59 8.66
CA LEU A 531 4.93 -19.95 8.77
C LEU A 531 4.49 -19.91 10.23
N LEU A 532 4.35 -18.71 10.78
CA LEU A 532 3.91 -18.48 12.15
C LEU A 532 2.42 -18.11 12.15
N LEU A 533 1.60 -18.92 12.79
CA LEU A 533 0.15 -18.78 12.84
C LEU A 533 -0.28 -18.40 14.26
N ASP A 534 -0.94 -17.25 14.38
CA ASP A 534 -1.42 -16.66 15.64
C ASP A 534 -2.95 -16.75 15.69
N GLU A 535 -3.46 -17.79 16.35
CA GLU A 535 -4.90 -18.10 16.50
C GLU A 535 -5.70 -18.13 15.17
N PRO A 536 -5.24 -18.85 14.13
CA PRO A 536 -5.92 -18.89 12.83
C PRO A 536 -7.34 -19.48 12.86
N ALA A 537 -7.69 -20.32 13.84
CA ALA A 537 -8.98 -20.97 14.01
C ALA A 537 -10.03 -20.10 14.73
N ALA A 538 -9.62 -18.97 15.30
CA ALA A 538 -10.52 -18.11 16.08
C ALA A 538 -11.68 -17.58 15.24
N GLY A 539 -12.90 -17.95 15.63
CA GLY A 539 -14.15 -17.54 14.98
C GLY A 539 -14.55 -18.41 13.77
N LEU A 540 -13.90 -19.57 13.57
CA LEU A 540 -14.25 -20.55 12.54
C LEU A 540 -15.24 -21.59 13.06
N ALA A 541 -16.10 -22.09 12.16
CA ALA A 541 -16.94 -23.25 12.45
C ALA A 541 -16.11 -24.55 12.46
N ALA A 542 -16.62 -25.61 13.12
CA ALA A 542 -15.88 -26.88 13.27
C ALA A 542 -15.42 -27.50 11.94
N GLU A 543 -16.22 -27.39 10.88
CA GLU A 543 -15.84 -27.85 9.53
C GLU A 543 -14.72 -26.99 8.91
N GLU A 544 -14.75 -25.67 9.13
CA GLU A 544 -13.71 -24.76 8.66
C GLU A 544 -12.39 -24.98 9.42
N ILE A 545 -12.45 -25.29 10.72
CA ILE A 545 -11.28 -25.67 11.54
C ILE A 545 -10.64 -26.94 10.97
N ARG A 546 -11.43 -27.96 10.62
CA ARG A 546 -10.90 -29.18 9.97
C ARG A 546 -10.18 -28.87 8.66
N ARG A 547 -10.81 -28.08 7.79
CA ARG A 547 -10.22 -27.66 6.50
C ARG A 547 -8.94 -26.84 6.67
N LEU A 548 -8.91 -25.96 7.67
CA LEU A 548 -7.72 -25.21 8.04
C LEU A 548 -6.60 -26.15 8.49
N GLY A 549 -6.91 -27.12 9.36
CA GLY A 549 -5.94 -28.12 9.82
C GLY A 549 -5.36 -28.95 8.67
N ASP A 550 -6.22 -29.42 7.76
CA ASP A 550 -5.80 -30.12 6.55
C ASP A 550 -4.87 -29.25 5.68
N LEU A 551 -5.21 -27.98 5.48
CA LEU A 551 -4.39 -27.05 4.72
C LEU A 551 -3.01 -26.86 5.37
N ILE A 552 -2.95 -26.67 6.69
CA ILE A 552 -1.68 -26.51 7.43
C ILE A 552 -0.81 -27.77 7.30
N ARG A 553 -1.40 -28.98 7.42
CA ARG A 553 -0.69 -30.25 7.20
C ARG A 553 -0.07 -30.32 5.81
N HIS A 554 -0.80 -29.91 4.77
CA HIS A 554 -0.27 -29.91 3.40
C HIS A 554 0.83 -28.86 3.19
N ILE A 555 0.71 -27.67 3.79
CA ILE A 555 1.76 -26.65 3.77
C ILE A 555 3.04 -27.20 4.41
N SER A 556 2.92 -27.83 5.58
CA SER A 556 4.08 -28.37 6.28
C SER A 556 4.77 -29.49 5.50
N ARG A 557 4.00 -30.37 4.84
CA ARG A 557 4.53 -31.43 3.96
C ARG A 557 5.30 -30.92 2.73
N GLN A 558 5.16 -29.65 2.36
CA GLN A 558 6.02 -29.01 1.34
C GLN A 558 7.39 -28.58 1.89
N GLY A 559 7.69 -28.89 3.15
CA GLY A 559 8.95 -28.55 3.82
C GLY A 559 8.89 -27.25 4.65
N THR A 560 7.75 -26.57 4.71
CA THR A 560 7.57 -25.38 5.55
C THR A 560 7.47 -25.78 7.03
N GLY A 561 8.32 -25.21 7.88
CA GLY A 561 8.15 -25.31 9.33
C GLY A 561 6.98 -24.44 9.79
N VAL A 562 6.07 -24.96 10.62
CA VAL A 562 4.91 -24.21 11.09
C VAL A 562 5.00 -24.04 12.60
N LEU A 563 4.84 -22.82 13.09
CA LEU A 563 4.55 -22.57 14.51
C LEU A 563 3.08 -22.19 14.62
N LEU A 564 2.31 -23.00 15.35
CA LEU A 564 0.88 -22.81 15.55
C LEU A 564 0.61 -22.42 17.00
N VAL A 565 0.22 -21.16 17.21
CA VAL A 565 -0.31 -20.68 18.49
C VAL A 565 -1.82 -20.78 18.42
N GLU A 566 -2.41 -21.61 19.28
CA GLU A 566 -3.85 -21.86 19.27
C GLU A 566 -4.41 -22.11 20.66
N HIS A 567 -5.73 -21.90 20.78
CA HIS A 567 -6.52 -22.24 21.97
C HIS A 567 -7.37 -23.50 21.79
N HIS A 568 -7.60 -23.90 20.53
CA HIS A 568 -8.34 -25.12 20.22
C HIS A 568 -7.46 -26.35 20.42
N ALA A 569 -7.56 -26.97 21.60
CA ALA A 569 -6.78 -28.15 21.97
C ALA A 569 -6.93 -29.30 20.96
N ASP A 570 -8.15 -29.53 20.46
CA ASP A 570 -8.42 -30.58 19.47
C ASP A 570 -7.63 -30.38 18.17
N LEU A 571 -7.54 -29.13 17.68
CA LEU A 571 -6.75 -28.82 16.49
C LEU A 571 -5.26 -29.06 16.76
N ILE A 572 -4.73 -28.51 17.87
CA ILE A 572 -3.32 -28.67 18.25
C ILE A 572 -2.93 -30.15 18.30
N PHE A 573 -3.73 -30.98 18.99
CA PHE A 573 -3.41 -32.39 19.15
C PHE A 573 -3.68 -33.24 17.90
N ASP A 574 -4.49 -32.77 16.95
CA ASP A 574 -4.72 -33.44 15.67
C ASP A 574 -3.57 -33.22 14.68
N ILE A 575 -3.02 -32.00 14.63
CA ILE A 575 -2.10 -31.62 13.53
C ILE A 575 -0.66 -31.34 13.94
N CYS A 576 -0.35 -31.09 15.23
CA CYS A 576 1.01 -30.79 15.64
C CYS A 576 1.86 -32.07 15.76
N ASP A 577 3.12 -31.99 15.32
CA ASP A 577 4.13 -33.04 15.54
C ASP A 577 4.76 -32.93 16.94
N HIS A 578 4.81 -31.71 17.47
CA HIS A 578 5.44 -31.36 18.74
C HIS A 578 4.68 -30.20 19.40
N VAL A 579 4.61 -30.17 20.72
CA VAL A 579 3.86 -29.17 21.48
C VAL A 579 4.70 -28.67 22.66
N THR A 580 4.80 -27.35 22.79
CA THR A 580 5.34 -26.69 23.98
C THR A 580 4.22 -25.95 24.69
N VAL A 581 4.11 -26.16 26.00
CA VAL A 581 3.15 -25.48 26.87
C VAL A 581 3.88 -24.41 27.65
N LEU A 582 3.44 -23.16 27.55
CA LEU A 582 3.96 -22.05 28.34
C LEU A 582 3.04 -21.76 29.53
N ASN A 583 3.65 -21.49 30.68
CA ASN A 583 2.96 -20.96 31.85
C ASN A 583 3.81 -19.87 32.50
N LEU A 584 3.23 -18.68 32.71
CA LEU A 584 3.90 -17.53 33.32
C LEU A 584 5.31 -17.24 32.74
N GLY A 585 5.44 -17.29 31.41
CA GLY A 585 6.69 -17.00 30.71
C GLY A 585 7.73 -18.13 30.70
N ARG A 586 7.44 -19.29 31.31
CA ARG A 586 8.32 -20.47 31.36
C ARG A 586 7.71 -21.66 30.63
N VAL A 587 8.56 -22.58 30.20
CA VAL A 587 8.12 -23.87 29.64
C VAL A 587 7.59 -24.74 30.78
N LEU A 588 6.32 -25.14 30.69
CA LEU A 588 5.67 -26.06 31.61
C LEU A 588 5.85 -27.51 31.15
N ALA A 589 5.66 -27.76 29.86
CA ALA A 589 5.83 -29.07 29.24
C ALA A 589 6.30 -28.92 27.80
N ASP A 590 7.07 -29.87 27.31
CA ASP A 590 7.64 -29.89 25.96
C ASP A 590 7.72 -31.35 25.49
N GLY A 591 7.05 -31.68 24.39
CA GLY A 591 7.05 -33.04 23.88
C GLY A 591 6.01 -33.30 22.79
N THR A 592 5.72 -34.58 22.53
CA THR A 592 4.68 -34.98 21.57
C THR A 592 3.27 -34.65 22.08
N PRO A 593 2.28 -34.48 21.19
CA PRO A 593 0.88 -34.29 21.57
C PRO A 593 0.37 -35.27 22.63
N ALA A 594 0.72 -36.56 22.51
CA ALA A 594 0.33 -37.60 23.46
C ALA A 594 0.94 -37.37 24.86
N GLN A 595 2.25 -37.08 24.93
CA GLN A 595 2.95 -36.80 26.18
C GLN A 595 2.39 -35.56 26.88
N VAL A 596 2.09 -34.50 26.12
CA VAL A 596 1.54 -33.25 26.68
C VAL A 596 0.12 -33.44 27.20
N ARG A 597 -0.71 -34.24 26.52
CA ARG A 597 -2.09 -34.51 26.93
C ARG A 597 -2.17 -35.28 28.26
N GLU A 598 -1.21 -36.16 28.52
CA GLU A 598 -1.12 -36.94 29.77
C GLU A 598 -0.39 -36.17 30.90
N HIS A 599 0.19 -35.01 30.61
CA HIS A 599 0.96 -34.24 31.58
C HIS A 599 0.05 -33.61 32.65
N LYS A 600 0.14 -34.10 33.90
CA LYS A 600 -0.75 -33.71 35.01
C LYS A 600 -0.87 -32.19 35.20
N GLU A 601 0.25 -31.47 35.15
CA GLU A 601 0.25 -30.01 35.33
C GLU A 601 -0.35 -29.26 34.14
N VAL A 602 -0.31 -29.83 32.93
CA VAL A 602 -0.95 -29.24 31.75
C VAL A 602 -2.46 -29.43 31.84
N VAL A 603 -2.91 -30.60 32.31
CA VAL A 603 -4.33 -30.87 32.53
C VAL A 603 -4.91 -29.90 33.58
N SER A 604 -4.24 -29.76 34.73
CA SER A 604 -4.71 -28.88 35.80
C SER A 604 -4.67 -27.40 35.45
N ALA A 605 -3.65 -26.95 34.71
CA ALA A 605 -3.46 -25.53 34.40
C ALA A 605 -4.18 -25.07 33.12
N TYR A 606 -4.53 -25.97 32.20
CA TYR A 606 -4.96 -25.58 30.85
C TYR A 606 -6.12 -26.38 30.27
N LEU A 607 -6.16 -27.70 30.41
CA LEU A 607 -7.20 -28.52 29.75
C LEU A 607 -8.50 -28.64 30.54
N GLY A 608 -8.50 -28.22 31.81
CA GLY A 608 -9.65 -28.35 32.71
C GLY A 608 -9.80 -29.80 33.18
N GLY A 609 -9.67 -30.01 34.48
CA GLY A 609 -9.96 -31.29 35.12
C GLY A 609 -11.44 -31.49 35.37
#